data_AF-A0A953X6D2-F1
#
_entry.id   AF-A0A953X6D2-F1
#
_cell.length_a   1.000
_cell.length_b   1.000
_cell.length_c   1.000
_cell.angle_alpha   90.00
_cell.angle_beta   90.00
_cell.angle_gamma   90.00
#
_symmetry.space_group_name_H-M   'P 1'
#
loop_
_entity.id
_entity.type
_entity.pdbx_description
1 polymer ?
#
loop_
_entity_poly.entity_id
_entity_poly.type
_entity_poly.pdbx_seq_one_letter_code
_entity_poly.pdbx_strand_id
1 'polypeptide(L)'
;ELRKPLGRHPAYDRHAARLAEYLTPGNLHEGTARGFARDAALALQGTALHAYAPDFVFEAFCAQRLDPDRNGLLYGDVAKDVDQVRLVERAMPVA
;
A
#
# COMPACT_ATOMS: atom_id res chain seq x y z
N GLU A 1 -8.55 12.35 -11.84
CA GLU A 1 -7.43 11.48 -11.41
C GLU A 1 -7.24 11.60 -9.91
N LEU A 2 -6.77 10.54 -9.22
CA LEU A 2 -6.50 10.59 -7.78
C LEU A 2 -5.13 11.21 -7.51
N ARG A 3 -5.03 12.06 -6.48
CA ARG A 3 -3.78 12.71 -6.10
C ARG A 3 -2.93 11.77 -5.25
N LYS A 4 -1.68 11.53 -5.66
CA LYS A 4 -0.73 10.69 -4.92
C LYS A 4 -0.45 11.28 -3.52
N PRO A 5 -0.53 10.50 -2.43
CA PRO A 5 -0.29 10.95 -1.06
C PRO A 5 1.21 11.07 -0.71
N LEU A 6 1.99 11.72 -1.58
CA LEU A 6 3.43 11.89 -1.35
C LEU A 6 3.69 12.71 -0.08
N GLY A 7 4.67 12.28 0.73
CA GLY A 7 5.02 12.89 2.01
C GLY A 7 4.07 12.55 3.16
N ARG A 8 3.05 11.71 2.94
CA ARG A 8 2.12 11.30 4.00
C ARG A 8 2.57 10.06 4.76
N HIS A 9 3.30 9.16 4.09
CA HIS A 9 3.83 7.96 4.75
C HIS A 9 5.13 7.51 4.07
N PRO A 10 6.23 7.29 4.82
CA PRO A 10 7.53 6.98 4.23
C PRO A 10 7.55 5.67 3.44
N ALA A 11 6.79 4.63 3.85
CA ALA A 11 6.66 3.41 3.06
C ALA A 11 5.93 3.64 1.73
N TYR A 12 4.92 4.52 1.69
CA TYR A 12 4.23 4.87 0.45
C TYR A 12 5.18 5.61 -0.51
N ASP A 13 5.93 6.58 0.01
CA ASP A 13 6.88 7.36 -0.79
C ASP A 13 7.95 6.47 -1.42
N ARG A 14 8.53 5.54 -0.64
CA ARG A 14 9.48 4.55 -1.15
C ARG A 14 8.85 3.64 -2.21
N HIS A 15 7.62 3.19 -1.99
CA HIS A 15 6.90 2.35 -2.96
C HIS A 15 6.62 3.10 -4.26
N ALA A 16 6.21 4.37 -4.18
CA ALA A 16 5.99 5.21 -5.35
C ALA A 16 7.28 5.48 -6.14
N ALA A 17 8.40 5.68 -5.43
CA ALA A 17 9.71 5.80 -6.06
C ALA A 17 10.12 4.50 -6.80
N ARG A 18 9.98 3.34 -6.15
CA ARG A 18 10.24 2.03 -6.77
C ARG A 18 9.35 1.78 -8.00
N LEU A 19 8.06 2.13 -7.91
CA LEU A 19 7.15 1.99 -9.04
C LEU A 19 7.60 2.84 -10.25
N ALA A 20 8.18 4.01 -10.00
CA ALA A 20 8.72 4.85 -11.07
C ALA A 20 9.96 4.25 -11.75
N GLU A 21 10.70 3.36 -11.09
CA GLU A 21 11.87 2.68 -11.67
C GLU A 21 11.50 1.78 -12.86
N TYR A 22 10.25 1.31 -12.95
CA TYR A 22 9.76 0.58 -14.13
C TYR A 22 9.74 1.44 -15.39
N LEU A 23 9.73 2.78 -15.27
CA LEU A 23 9.77 3.69 -16.41
C LEU A 23 11.18 3.86 -16.99
N THR A 24 12.22 3.39 -16.29
CA THR A 24 13.58 3.34 -16.82
C THR A 24 13.63 2.37 -18.01
N PRO A 25 14.20 2.79 -19.16
CA PRO A 25 14.28 1.93 -20.34
C PRO A 25 14.91 0.57 -20.02
N GLY A 26 14.20 -0.51 -20.38
CA GLY A 26 14.64 -1.89 -20.14
C GLY A 26 14.17 -2.50 -18.82
N ASN A 27 13.69 -1.73 -17.84
CA ASN A 27 13.21 -2.29 -16.56
C ASN A 27 11.81 -2.92 -16.64
N LEU A 28 10.94 -2.38 -17.49
CA LEU A 28 9.64 -2.98 -17.79
C LEU A 28 9.73 -3.85 -19.04
N HIS A 29 9.56 -5.16 -18.85
CA HIS A 29 9.50 -6.17 -19.89
C HIS A 29 8.61 -7.33 -19.43
N GLU A 30 8.40 -8.34 -20.27
CA GLU A 30 7.45 -9.44 -19.98
C GLU A 30 7.74 -10.14 -18.64
N GLY A 31 9.02 -10.36 -18.32
CA GLY A 31 9.46 -10.97 -17.06
C GLY A 31 9.16 -10.14 -15.80
N THR A 32 9.04 -8.82 -15.93
CA THR A 32 8.76 -7.91 -14.80
C THR A 32 7.31 -7.42 -14.75
N ALA A 33 6.50 -7.71 -15.77
CA ALA A 33 5.13 -7.22 -15.93
C ALA A 33 4.22 -7.51 -14.72
N ARG A 34 4.33 -8.71 -14.12
CA ARG A 34 3.54 -9.06 -12.91
C ARG A 34 3.95 -8.25 -11.69
N GLY A 35 5.25 -7.98 -11.54
CA GLY A 35 5.77 -7.12 -10.48
C GLY A 35 5.24 -5.70 -10.64
N PHE A 36 5.33 -5.14 -11.85
CA PHE A 36 4.78 -3.83 -12.18
C PHE A 36 3.28 -3.74 -11.89
N ALA A 37 2.49 -4.71 -12.36
CA ALA A 37 1.04 -4.72 -12.17
C ALA A 37 0.67 -4.74 -10.67
N ARG A 38 1.35 -5.56 -9.86
CA ARG A 38 1.18 -5.58 -8.41
C ARG A 38 1.53 -4.23 -7.80
N ASP A 39 2.69 -3.68 -8.14
CA ASP A 39 3.19 -2.46 -7.51
C ASP A 39 2.33 -1.24 -7.89
N ALA A 40 1.84 -1.19 -9.14
CA ALA A 40 0.87 -0.20 -9.59
C ALA A 40 -0.47 -0.31 -8.86
N ALA A 41 -0.99 -1.53 -8.69
CA ALA A 41 -2.23 -1.77 -7.96
C ALA A 41 -2.11 -1.35 -6.48
N LEU A 42 -0.99 -1.68 -5.83
CA LEU A 42 -0.73 -1.29 -4.43
C LEU A 42 -0.62 0.23 -4.27
N ALA A 43 0.05 0.93 -5.19
CA ALA A 43 0.12 2.38 -5.18
C ALA A 43 -1.26 3.04 -5.38
N LEU A 44 -2.08 2.49 -6.28
CA LEU A 44 -3.45 2.96 -6.50
C LEU A 44 -4.34 2.74 -5.28
N GLN A 45 -4.27 1.56 -4.65
CA GLN A 45 -4.99 1.25 -3.42
C GLN A 45 -4.62 2.21 -2.29
N GLY A 46 -3.32 2.44 -2.06
CA GLY A 46 -2.87 3.41 -1.05
C GLY A 46 -3.38 4.83 -1.34
N THR A 47 -3.44 5.23 -2.61
CA THR A 47 -3.99 6.52 -3.03
C THR A 47 -5.49 6.63 -2.71
N ALA A 48 -6.27 5.60 -3.04
CA ALA A 48 -7.70 5.56 -2.78
C ALA A 48 -8.01 5.55 -1.28
N LEU A 49 -7.24 4.80 -0.49
CA LEU A 49 -7.38 4.78 0.96
C LEU A 49 -7.05 6.14 1.58
N HIS A 50 -5.99 6.81 1.14
CA HIS A 50 -5.70 8.16 1.63
C HIS A 50 -6.80 9.16 1.29
N ALA A 51 -7.43 9.03 0.12
CA ALA A 51 -8.45 9.97 -0.33
C ALA A 51 -9.81 9.77 0.35
N TYR A 52 -10.16 8.54 0.73
CA TYR A 52 -11.54 8.19 1.09
C TYR A 52 -11.70 7.37 2.38
N ALA A 53 -10.62 6.82 2.94
CA ALA A 53 -10.68 6.08 4.19
C ALA A 53 -10.20 6.95 5.37
N PRO A 54 -10.59 6.63 6.61
CA PRO A 54 -9.95 7.20 7.78
C PRO A 54 -8.42 6.98 7.77
N ASP A 55 -7.65 7.95 8.26
CA ASP A 55 -6.18 7.95 8.21
C ASP A 55 -5.56 6.65 8.73
N PHE A 56 -6.06 6.11 9.84
CA PHE A 56 -5.54 4.88 10.45
C PHE A 56 -5.63 3.65 9.53
N VAL A 57 -6.53 3.66 8.53
CA VAL A 57 -6.65 2.60 7.52
C VAL A 57 -5.55 2.74 6.46
N PHE A 58 -5.26 3.97 6.04
CA PHE A 58 -4.17 4.26 5.11
C PHE A 58 -2.80 3.96 5.74
N GLU A 59 -2.60 4.38 7.00
CA GLU A 59 -1.39 4.10 7.77
C GLU A 59 -1.19 2.59 7.94
N ALA A 60 -2.22 1.87 8.37
CA ALA A 60 -2.17 0.42 8.48
C ALA A 60 -1.90 -0.26 7.13
N PHE A 61 -2.51 0.20 6.04
CA PHE A 61 -2.22 -0.33 4.71
C PHE A 61 -0.74 -0.15 4.35
N CYS A 62 -0.18 1.04 4.58
CA CYS A 62 1.23 1.30 4.30
C CYS A 62 2.16 0.42 5.13
N ALA A 63 1.92 0.33 6.45
CA ALA A 63 2.70 -0.51 7.37
C ALA A 63 2.57 -2.02 7.09
N GLN A 64 1.52 -2.45 6.40
CA GLN A 64 1.27 -3.88 6.16
C GLN A 64 1.63 -4.33 4.75
N ARG A 65 1.36 -3.52 3.74
CA ARG A 65 1.45 -3.90 2.32
C ARG A 65 2.64 -3.26 1.60
N LEU A 66 3.15 -2.15 2.10
CA LEU A 66 4.21 -1.37 1.42
C LEU A 66 5.54 -1.38 2.18
N ASP A 67 5.55 -1.81 3.44
CA ASP A 67 6.77 -1.97 4.22
C ASP A 67 7.62 -3.13 3.66
N PRO A 68 8.87 -2.87 3.21
CA PRO A 68 9.73 -3.90 2.64
C PRO A 68 10.15 -4.99 3.63
N ASP A 69 10.08 -4.74 4.94
CA ASP A 69 10.46 -5.72 5.97
C ASP A 69 9.37 -6.80 6.16
N ARG A 70 8.26 -6.69 5.41
CA ARG A 70 7.10 -7.56 5.53
C ARG A 70 6.93 -8.40 4.27
N ASN A 71 6.85 -9.71 4.44
CA ASN A 71 6.78 -10.65 3.30
C ASN A 71 5.36 -10.80 2.73
N GLY A 72 4.32 -10.45 3.48
CA GLY A 72 2.91 -10.54 3.05
C GLY A 72 2.43 -11.95 2.73
N LEU A 73 3.11 -12.99 3.23
CA LEU A 73 2.81 -14.40 2.90
C LEU A 73 1.75 -15.02 3.81
N LEU A 74 1.47 -14.42 4.97
CA LEU A 74 0.54 -14.93 5.97
C LEU A 74 -0.50 -13.86 6.34
N TYR A 75 -1.77 -14.26 6.37
CA TYR A 75 -2.79 -13.46 7.06
C TYR A 75 -2.60 -13.56 8.57
N GLY A 76 -2.94 -12.49 9.29
CA GLY A 76 -2.81 -12.44 10.75
C GLY A 76 -1.41 -12.07 11.24
N ASP A 77 -0.39 -12.02 10.38
CA ASP A 77 0.85 -11.31 10.68
C ASP A 77 0.57 -9.81 10.63
N VAL A 78 0.43 -9.16 11.79
CA VAL A 78 0.05 -7.76 11.91
C VAL A 78 1.21 -6.99 12.56
N ALA A 79 1.66 -5.90 11.92
CA ALA A 79 2.66 -5.02 12.49
C ALA A 79 2.18 -4.44 13.82
N LYS A 80 3.11 -4.34 14.77
CA LYS A 80 2.88 -3.97 16.16
C LYS A 80 2.16 -2.63 16.37
N ASP A 81 2.29 -1.73 15.42
CA ASP A 81 1.76 -0.36 15.44
C ASP A 81 0.38 -0.24 14.78
N VAL A 82 -0.15 -1.33 14.20
CA VAL A 82 -1.48 -1.35 13.61
C VAL A 82 -2.55 -1.70 14.64
N ASP A 83 -3.48 -0.77 14.83
CA ASP A 83 -4.68 -0.98 15.65
C ASP A 83 -5.69 -1.89 14.93
N GLN A 84 -5.50 -3.19 15.12
CA GLN A 84 -6.35 -4.23 14.53
C GLN A 84 -7.80 -4.19 15.04
N VAL A 85 -8.01 -3.80 16.29
CA VAL A 85 -9.35 -3.75 16.89
C VAL A 85 -10.16 -2.68 16.19
N ARG A 86 -9.59 -1.47 16.06
CA ARG A 86 -10.24 -0.35 15.38
C ARG A 86 -10.48 -0.60 13.88
N LEU A 87 -9.57 -1.34 13.22
CA LEU A 87 -9.77 -1.77 11.83
C LEU A 87 -10.97 -2.71 11.67
N VAL A 88 -11.09 -3.68 12.58
CA VAL A 88 -12.21 -4.63 12.58
C VAL A 88 -13.51 -3.91 12.89
N GLU A 89 -13.57 -3.13 13.97
CA GLU A 89 -14.76 -2.36 14.37
C GLU A 89 -15.30 -1.49 13.22
N ARG A 90 -14.42 -0.80 12.50
CA ARG A 90 -14.79 0.01 11.32
C ARG A 90 -15.36 -0.83 10.18
N ALA A 91 -14.85 -2.04 9.99
CA ALA A 91 -15.25 -2.92 8.89
C ALA A 91 -16.50 -3.74 9.20
N MET A 92 -16.90 -3.81 10.48
CA MET A 92 -18.13 -4.50 10.87
C MET A 92 -19.36 -3.78 10.30
N PRO A 93 -20.39 -4.53 9.87
CA PRO A 93 -21.67 -3.94 9.49
C PRO A 93 -22.25 -3.16 10.67
N VAL A 94 -22.77 -1.97 10.40
CA VAL A 94 -23.72 -1.32 11.32
C VAL A 94 -25.05 -2.07 11.22
N ALA A 95 -25.61 -2.42 12.37
CA ALA A 95 -26.92 -3.09 12.46
C ALA A 95 -28.06 -2.19 11.99
#